data_AF-A0A6B2G2F2-F1
#
_entry.id   AF-A0A6B2G2F2-F1
#
_cell.length_a   1.000
_cell.length_b   1.000
_cell.length_c   1.000
_cell.angle_alpha   90.00
_cell.angle_beta   90.00
_cell.angle_gamma   90.00
#
_symmetry.space_group_name_H-M   'P 1'
#
loop_
_entity.id
_entity.type
_entity.pdbx_description
1 polymer ?
#
loop_
_entity_poly.entity_id
_entity_poly.type
_entity_poly.pdbx_seq_one_letter_code
_entity_poly.pdbx_strand_id
1 'polypeptide(L)'
;VPHIISLFKSVYNKEVFINYHRVFLAARLIDLKSNSVECEKSLVEELKLELGSEFTSKIDGMFRDIQESQMISFNFNQVQRSMPLESSIILLSQGLWPTYKYTIFNVPQSITTRIQEYTEYYMSYEKLKRHLSWPLSLSTCVVSVNFKRGKKELDVNFLEAIILDQFNNLNTTTVSDISNALNIFNPDDLADLNAAILTLACGNFKILLKEPEGLKITPTDEVTFNDDFQNEMFRIKIIRFSVTPEVSTDSKASPIDYLEQQTRIQSIIVFHIKKRKRLTIREITDLVIGSKKCIATVITIFS
;
A
#
# COMPACT_ATOMS: atom_id res chain seq x y z
N VAL A 1 16.33 -2.41 18.38
CA VAL A 1 15.04 -2.16 19.05
C VAL A 1 15.15 -1.23 20.28
N PRO A 2 16.03 -1.45 21.27
CA PRO A 2 16.00 -0.68 22.53
C PRO A 2 16.22 0.84 22.38
N HIS A 3 17.16 1.24 21.50
CA HIS A 3 17.43 2.65 21.21
C HIS A 3 16.25 3.37 20.53
N ILE A 4 15.52 2.65 19.67
CA ILE A 4 14.33 3.18 18.97
C ILE A 4 13.22 3.45 20.00
N ILE A 5 13.03 2.54 20.96
CA ILE A 5 12.05 2.71 22.03
C ILE A 5 12.44 3.88 22.96
N SER A 6 13.72 4.05 23.26
CA SER A 6 14.19 5.21 24.04
C SER A 6 13.90 6.54 23.33
N LEU A 7 14.10 6.60 22.02
CA LEU A 7 13.73 7.78 21.22
C LEU A 7 12.22 7.94 21.15
N PHE A 8 11.47 6.85 20.99
CA PHE A 8 10.01 6.85 20.97
C PHE A 8 9.41 7.41 22.27
N LYS A 9 10.02 7.15 23.43
CA LYS A 9 9.61 7.76 24.72
C LYS A 9 9.68 9.28 24.70
N SER A 10 10.60 9.86 23.93
CA SER A 10 10.77 11.31 23.78
C SER A 10 9.84 11.94 22.74
N VAL A 11 9.16 11.14 21.91
CA VAL A 11 8.22 11.64 20.91
C VAL A 11 6.99 12.19 21.62
N TYR A 12 6.68 13.47 21.34
CA TYR A 12 5.49 14.13 21.86
C TYR A 12 4.25 13.37 21.40
N ASN A 13 3.99 13.31 20.08
CA ASN A 13 2.79 12.67 19.52
C ASN A 13 2.98 11.19 19.16
N LYS A 14 2.77 10.32 20.14
CA LYS A 14 2.91 8.85 20.00
C LYS A 14 1.90 8.22 19.03
N GLU A 15 0.69 8.76 18.95
CA GLU A 15 -0.35 8.25 18.03
C GLU A 15 0.04 8.46 16.57
N VAL A 16 0.55 9.65 16.25
CA VAL A 16 1.03 9.98 14.89
C VAL A 16 2.19 9.05 14.51
N PHE A 17 3.13 8.82 15.42
CA PHE A 17 4.23 7.87 15.18
C PHE A 17 3.72 6.47 14.87
N ILE A 18 2.80 5.93 15.67
CA ILE A 18 2.23 4.59 15.46
C ILE A 18 1.48 4.52 14.12
N ASN A 19 0.76 5.58 13.77
CA ASN A 19 0.04 5.62 12.50
C ASN A 19 0.98 5.62 11.30
N TYR A 20 2.05 6.43 11.32
CA TYR A 20 3.08 6.38 10.29
C TYR A 20 3.76 5.01 10.25
N HIS A 21 4.11 4.45 11.42
CA HIS A 21 4.68 3.12 11.51
C HIS A 21 3.76 2.07 10.88
N ARG A 22 2.44 2.14 11.16
CA ARG A 22 1.42 1.28 10.56
C ARG A 22 1.42 1.38 9.04
N VAL A 23 1.45 2.59 8.47
CA VAL A 23 1.48 2.81 7.01
C VAL A 23 2.74 2.20 6.39
N PHE A 24 3.92 2.46 6.96
CA PHE A 24 5.17 1.93 6.43
C PHE A 24 5.28 0.41 6.60
N LEU A 25 4.81 -0.12 7.73
CA LEU A 25 4.76 -1.56 7.97
C LEU A 25 3.83 -2.25 6.98
N ALA A 26 2.68 -1.64 6.67
CA ALA A 26 1.74 -2.19 5.69
C ALA A 26 2.41 -2.42 4.33
N ALA A 27 3.15 -1.42 3.82
CA ALA A 27 3.89 -1.55 2.57
C ALA A 27 4.94 -2.68 2.61
N ARG A 28 5.67 -2.83 3.73
CA ARG A 28 6.66 -3.90 3.91
C ARG A 28 6.03 -5.29 3.97
N LEU A 29 4.89 -5.42 4.64
CA LEU A 29 4.16 -6.68 4.76
C LEU A 29 3.56 -7.13 3.42
N ILE A 30 3.05 -6.19 2.61
CA ILE A 30 2.48 -6.49 1.29
C ILE A 30 3.58 -6.90 0.29
N ASP A 31 4.73 -6.22 0.29
CA ASP A 31 5.90 -6.59 -0.55
C ASP A 31 6.61 -7.87 -0.05
N LEU A 32 6.09 -8.51 1.02
CA LEU A 32 6.54 -9.79 1.58
C LEU A 32 8.07 -9.90 1.76
N LYS A 33 8.75 -8.80 2.12
CA LYS A 33 10.19 -8.84 2.40
C LYS A 33 10.43 -9.52 3.75
N SER A 34 10.76 -10.81 3.68
CA SER A 34 10.91 -11.75 4.78
C SER A 34 12.02 -11.42 5.79
N ASN A 35 12.98 -10.56 5.48
CA ASN A 35 14.19 -10.41 6.29
C ASN A 35 14.01 -9.63 7.61
N SER A 36 12.81 -9.14 7.94
CA SER A 36 12.61 -8.31 9.15
C SER A 36 11.35 -8.59 9.97
N VAL A 37 10.55 -9.60 9.63
CA VAL A 37 9.25 -9.84 10.29
C VAL A 37 9.42 -10.04 11.80
N GLU A 38 10.44 -10.76 12.24
CA GLU A 38 10.76 -10.99 13.65
C GLU A 38 11.19 -9.70 14.36
N CYS A 39 11.96 -8.84 13.67
CA CYS A 39 12.37 -7.55 14.20
C CYS A 39 11.16 -6.60 14.36
N GLU A 40 10.25 -6.60 13.39
CA GLU A 40 9.02 -5.82 13.43
C GLU A 40 8.10 -6.30 14.55
N LYS A 41 7.94 -7.63 14.71
CA LYS A 41 7.18 -8.22 15.82
C LYS A 41 7.77 -7.82 17.18
N SER A 42 9.09 -7.95 17.35
CA SER A 42 9.78 -7.53 18.58
C SER A 42 9.60 -6.03 18.87
N LEU A 43 9.66 -5.17 17.85
CA LEU A 43 9.39 -3.74 18.01
C LEU A 43 7.94 -3.48 18.46
N VAL A 44 6.98 -4.19 17.88
CA VAL A 44 5.56 -4.05 18.24
C VAL A 44 5.28 -4.54 19.65
N GLU A 45 5.93 -5.63 20.10
CA GLU A 45 5.84 -6.10 21.49
C GLU A 45 6.35 -5.05 22.49
N GLU A 46 7.47 -4.40 22.20
CA GLU A 46 8.00 -3.31 23.03
C GLU A 46 7.06 -2.09 23.04
N LEU A 47 6.51 -1.70 21.89
CA LEU A 47 5.50 -0.63 21.81
C LEU A 47 4.23 -0.97 22.61
N LYS A 48 3.84 -2.25 22.62
CA LYS A 48 2.68 -2.75 23.36
C LYS A 48 2.90 -2.69 24.87
N LEU A 49 4.11 -2.97 25.36
CA LEU A 49 4.47 -2.81 26.77
C LEU A 49 4.38 -1.36 27.24
N GLU A 50 4.82 -0.41 26.40
CA GLU A 50 4.89 1.00 26.75
C GLU A 50 3.53 1.74 26.64
N LEU A 51 2.65 1.33 25.73
CA LEU A 51 1.41 2.06 25.40
C LEU A 51 0.13 1.27 25.70
N GLY A 52 0.26 -0.04 25.88
CA GLY A 52 -0.88 -0.96 25.96
C GLY A 52 -1.33 -1.48 24.60
N SER A 53 -2.07 -2.59 24.64
CA SER A 53 -2.52 -3.34 23.46
C SER A 53 -3.49 -2.61 22.54
N GLU A 54 -4.17 -1.58 23.02
CA GLU A 54 -5.13 -0.83 22.20
C GLU A 54 -4.44 -0.11 21.04
N PHE A 55 -3.22 0.40 21.26
CA PHE A 55 -2.46 1.15 20.27
C PHE A 55 -1.83 0.26 19.21
N THR A 56 -1.48 -0.98 19.56
CA THR A 56 -0.91 -1.96 18.62
C THR A 56 -1.98 -2.86 17.98
N SER A 57 -3.23 -2.80 18.43
CA SER A 57 -4.32 -3.70 18.00
C SER A 57 -4.47 -3.81 16.48
N LYS A 58 -4.38 -2.69 15.75
CA LYS A 58 -4.45 -2.68 14.29
C LYS A 58 -3.25 -3.38 13.65
N ILE A 59 -2.04 -3.12 14.16
CA ILE A 59 -0.79 -3.73 13.69
C ILE A 59 -0.77 -5.24 13.97
N ASP A 60 -1.14 -5.65 15.19
CA ASP A 60 -1.29 -7.06 15.58
C ASP A 60 -2.26 -7.78 14.63
N GLY A 61 -3.36 -7.11 14.28
CA GLY A 61 -4.32 -7.61 13.30
C GLY A 61 -3.77 -7.72 11.88
N MET A 62 -2.93 -6.78 11.42
CA MET A 62 -2.25 -6.87 10.11
C MET A 62 -1.33 -8.10 10.01
N PHE A 63 -0.59 -8.43 11.08
CA PHE A 63 0.23 -9.65 11.09
C PHE A 63 -0.61 -10.92 11.00
N ARG A 64 -1.76 -10.95 11.69
CA ARG A 64 -2.69 -12.09 11.62
C ARG A 64 -3.26 -12.24 10.21
N ASP A 65 -3.68 -11.15 9.58
CA ASP A 65 -4.19 -11.16 8.20
C ASP A 65 -3.14 -11.73 7.21
N ILE A 66 -1.87 -11.36 7.34
CA ILE A 66 -0.79 -11.95 6.52
C ILE A 66 -0.67 -13.46 6.71
N GLN A 67 -0.68 -13.94 7.96
CA GLN A 67 -0.55 -15.37 8.24
C GLN A 67 -1.76 -16.17 7.75
N GLU A 68 -2.97 -15.68 7.99
CA GLU A 68 -4.21 -16.32 7.56
C GLU A 68 -4.33 -16.35 6.04
N SER A 69 -4.01 -15.23 5.37
CA SER A 69 -4.07 -15.13 3.91
C SER A 69 -3.09 -16.05 3.21
N GLN A 70 -1.86 -16.21 3.74
CA GLN A 70 -0.89 -17.18 3.20
C GLN A 70 -1.44 -18.60 3.19
N MET A 71 -2.11 -19.02 4.27
CA MET A 71 -2.73 -20.35 4.35
C MET A 71 -3.88 -20.50 3.35
N ILE A 72 -4.74 -19.50 3.23
CA ILE A 72 -5.87 -19.52 2.29
C ILE A 72 -5.37 -19.54 0.84
N SER A 73 -4.41 -18.70 0.49
CA SER A 73 -3.80 -18.65 -0.84
C SER A 73 -3.10 -19.96 -1.20
N PHE A 74 -2.43 -20.59 -0.24
CA PHE A 74 -1.82 -21.91 -0.45
C PHE A 74 -2.88 -22.98 -0.76
N ASN A 75 -3.96 -23.03 0.00
CA ASN A 75 -5.06 -23.97 -0.22
C ASN A 75 -5.75 -23.75 -1.57
N PHE A 76 -5.97 -22.48 -1.95
CA PHE A 76 -6.50 -22.12 -3.26
C PHE A 76 -5.62 -22.64 -4.40
N ASN A 77 -4.31 -22.40 -4.34
CA ASN A 77 -3.37 -22.87 -5.35
C ASN A 77 -3.29 -24.39 -5.43
N GLN A 78 -3.52 -25.11 -4.32
CA GLN A 78 -3.60 -26.57 -4.32
C GLN A 78 -4.84 -27.12 -5.01
N VAL A 79 -5.99 -26.44 -4.88
CA VAL A 79 -7.22 -26.82 -5.58
C VAL A 79 -7.10 -26.55 -7.08
N GLN A 80 -6.33 -25.53 -7.47
CA GLN A 80 -6.30 -25.00 -8.84
C GLN A 80 -4.95 -25.19 -9.55
N ARG A 81 -4.31 -26.35 -9.32
CA ARG A 81 -2.96 -26.70 -9.84
C ARG A 81 -2.82 -26.68 -11.37
N SER A 82 -3.92 -26.66 -12.13
CA SER A 82 -3.92 -26.76 -13.58
C SER A 82 -3.67 -25.45 -14.32
N MET A 83 -3.49 -24.33 -13.61
CA MET A 83 -3.39 -23.00 -14.24
C MET A 83 -1.93 -22.57 -14.42
N PRO A 84 -1.61 -21.88 -15.54
CA PRO A 84 -0.25 -21.47 -15.86
C PRO A 84 0.27 -20.28 -15.03
N LEU A 85 -0.62 -19.54 -14.35
CA LEU A 85 -0.27 -18.35 -13.59
C LEU A 85 -0.14 -18.68 -12.09
N GLU A 86 1.10 -18.70 -11.59
CA GLU A 86 1.36 -18.73 -10.16
C GLU A 86 0.94 -17.39 -9.53
N SER A 87 0.16 -17.45 -8.45
CA SER A 87 -0.39 -16.26 -7.80
C SER A 87 -0.32 -16.42 -6.28
N SER A 88 0.10 -15.37 -5.58
CA SER A 88 0.03 -15.27 -4.13
C SER A 88 -0.94 -14.15 -3.79
N ILE A 89 -2.06 -14.49 -3.16
CA ILE A 89 -3.14 -13.54 -2.88
C ILE A 89 -3.16 -13.26 -1.38
N ILE A 90 -3.07 -11.98 -1.03
CA ILE A 90 -3.09 -11.53 0.36
C ILE A 90 -4.46 -10.90 0.64
N LEU A 91 -5.11 -11.36 1.71
CA LEU A 91 -6.38 -10.83 2.19
C LEU A 91 -6.10 -9.80 3.29
N LEU A 92 -6.67 -8.61 3.14
CA LEU A 92 -6.47 -7.49 4.05
C LEU A 92 -7.82 -7.07 4.66
N SER A 93 -7.94 -7.13 5.98
CA SER A 93 -9.18 -6.75 6.66
C SER A 93 -9.34 -5.22 6.70
N GLN A 94 -10.43 -4.72 6.12
CA GLN A 94 -10.73 -3.29 6.12
C GLN A 94 -10.80 -2.74 7.56
N GLY A 95 -10.12 -1.62 7.81
CA GLY A 95 -10.06 -0.95 9.12
C GLY A 95 -8.81 -1.28 9.96
N LEU A 96 -8.12 -2.37 9.66
CA LEU A 96 -6.79 -2.66 10.23
C LEU A 96 -5.71 -1.97 9.38
N TRP A 97 -5.80 -2.16 8.07
CA TRP A 97 -4.86 -1.65 7.08
C TRP A 97 -5.14 -0.18 6.71
N PRO A 98 -4.13 0.55 6.19
CA PRO A 98 -4.35 1.85 5.56
C PRO A 98 -5.42 1.79 4.47
N THR A 99 -6.06 2.92 4.22
CA THR A 99 -6.99 3.05 3.09
C THR A 99 -6.19 3.16 1.80
N TYR A 100 -6.48 2.27 0.86
CA TYR A 100 -5.84 2.26 -0.46
C TYR A 100 -6.78 2.81 -1.52
N LYS A 101 -6.20 3.49 -2.51
CA LYS A 101 -6.94 3.97 -3.68
C LYS A 101 -7.30 2.80 -4.60
N TYR A 102 -8.47 2.88 -5.21
CA TYR A 102 -8.90 1.98 -6.26
C TYR A 102 -8.75 2.67 -7.59
N THR A 103 -7.74 2.27 -8.35
CA THR A 103 -7.53 2.74 -9.72
C THR A 103 -8.20 1.73 -10.65
N ILE A 104 -9.09 2.22 -11.51
CA ILE A 104 -9.76 1.40 -12.52
C ILE A 104 -8.94 1.49 -13.79
N PHE A 105 -8.47 0.35 -14.28
CA PHE A 105 -7.78 0.24 -15.55
C PHE A 105 -8.10 -1.08 -16.21
N ASN A 106 -7.85 -1.18 -17.52
CA ASN A 106 -8.03 -2.41 -18.27
C ASN A 106 -7.00 -3.46 -17.82
N VAL A 107 -7.53 -4.59 -17.33
CA VAL A 107 -6.74 -5.69 -16.79
C VAL A 107 -6.74 -6.86 -17.79
N PRO A 108 -5.59 -7.51 -18.05
CA PRO A 108 -5.55 -8.67 -18.93
C PRO A 108 -6.53 -9.78 -18.50
N GLN A 109 -7.16 -10.43 -19.48
CA GLN A 109 -8.20 -11.44 -19.23
C GLN A 109 -7.74 -12.57 -18.30
N SER A 110 -6.48 -12.99 -18.41
CA SER A 110 -5.88 -14.01 -17.54
C SER A 110 -5.93 -13.63 -16.06
N ILE A 111 -5.65 -12.36 -15.73
CA ILE A 111 -5.70 -11.83 -14.37
C ILE A 111 -7.15 -11.67 -13.91
N THR A 112 -8.03 -11.17 -14.78
CA THR A 112 -9.46 -11.02 -14.48
C THR A 112 -10.11 -12.36 -14.14
N THR A 113 -9.85 -13.40 -14.93
CA THR A 113 -10.31 -14.76 -14.65
C THR A 113 -9.76 -15.25 -13.30
N ARG A 114 -8.48 -15.00 -13.01
CA ARG A 114 -7.89 -15.41 -11.73
C ARG A 114 -8.53 -14.73 -10.52
N ILE A 115 -8.84 -13.44 -10.64
CA ILE A 115 -9.54 -12.65 -9.61
C ILE A 115 -10.95 -13.23 -9.37
N GLN A 116 -11.67 -13.58 -10.43
CA GLN A 116 -13.01 -14.17 -10.34
C GLN A 116 -12.98 -15.52 -9.64
N GLU A 117 -12.08 -16.41 -10.08
CA GLU A 117 -11.90 -17.74 -9.48
C GLU A 117 -11.59 -17.67 -7.99
N TYR A 118 -10.66 -16.79 -7.59
CA TYR A 118 -10.35 -16.61 -6.19
C TYR A 118 -11.52 -16.02 -5.40
N THR A 119 -12.24 -15.07 -6.00
CA THR A 119 -13.44 -14.49 -5.40
C THR A 119 -14.49 -15.57 -5.13
N GLU A 120 -14.78 -16.43 -6.10
CA GLU A 120 -15.71 -17.55 -5.93
C GLU A 120 -15.24 -18.55 -4.89
N TYR A 121 -13.95 -18.93 -4.92
CA TYR A 121 -13.35 -19.80 -3.92
C TYR A 121 -13.50 -19.22 -2.51
N TYR A 122 -13.14 -17.96 -2.31
CA TYR A 122 -13.21 -17.29 -1.02
C TYR A 122 -14.65 -17.15 -0.52
N MET A 123 -15.61 -16.81 -1.40
CA MET A 123 -17.04 -16.73 -1.04
C MET A 123 -17.64 -18.11 -0.71
N SER A 124 -17.12 -19.19 -1.29
CA SER A 124 -17.53 -20.56 -0.93
C SER A 124 -16.96 -21.00 0.42
N TYR A 125 -15.75 -20.53 0.73
CA TYR A 125 -15.01 -20.84 1.96
C TYR A 125 -15.58 -20.07 3.17
N GLU A 126 -15.88 -18.78 2.99
CA GLU A 126 -16.44 -17.91 4.03
C GLU A 126 -17.97 -17.97 4.04
N LYS A 127 -18.56 -18.33 5.19
CA LYS A 127 -20.02 -18.38 5.36
C LYS A 127 -20.68 -17.00 5.47
N LEU A 128 -19.87 -15.95 5.63
CA LEU A 128 -20.32 -14.57 5.78
C LEU A 128 -20.19 -13.83 4.44
N LYS A 129 -21.25 -13.14 4.02
CA LYS A 129 -21.30 -12.30 2.81
C LYS A 129 -20.40 -11.06 2.93
N ARG A 130 -19.08 -11.27 2.91
CA ARG A 130 -18.08 -10.20 2.81
C ARG A 130 -18.00 -9.75 1.36
N HIS A 131 -17.63 -8.49 1.12
CA HIS A 131 -17.34 -7.99 -0.23
C HIS A 131 -15.82 -7.89 -0.39
N LEU A 132 -15.27 -8.46 -1.48
CA LEU A 132 -13.86 -8.34 -1.81
C LEU A 132 -13.62 -7.14 -2.72
N SER A 133 -12.56 -6.40 -2.43
CA SER A 133 -12.10 -5.30 -3.26
C SER A 133 -10.63 -5.53 -3.64
N TRP A 134 -10.27 -5.16 -4.86
CA TRP A 134 -9.00 -5.53 -5.48
C TRP A 134 -8.19 -4.27 -5.86
N PRO A 135 -7.41 -3.70 -4.92
CA PRO A 135 -6.54 -2.56 -5.20
C PRO A 135 -5.30 -3.03 -5.95
N LEU A 136 -5.43 -3.27 -7.26
CA LEU A 136 -4.38 -3.86 -8.09
C LEU A 136 -3.12 -2.99 -8.21
N SER A 137 -3.21 -1.69 -7.89
CA SER A 137 -2.05 -0.79 -7.82
C SER A 137 -1.04 -1.19 -6.73
N LEU A 138 -1.44 -1.98 -5.73
CA LEU A 138 -0.54 -2.52 -4.70
C LEU A 138 0.14 -3.82 -5.13
N SER A 139 -0.36 -4.45 -6.18
CA SER A 139 0.12 -5.76 -6.62
C SER A 139 1.49 -5.64 -7.28
N THR A 140 2.30 -6.67 -7.11
CA THR A 140 3.57 -6.85 -7.82
C THR A 140 3.47 -8.05 -8.76
N CYS A 141 4.25 -8.04 -9.83
CA CYS A 141 4.28 -9.09 -10.83
C CYS A 141 5.71 -9.37 -11.26
N VAL A 142 5.99 -10.65 -11.54
CA VAL A 142 7.22 -11.07 -12.19
C VAL A 142 6.95 -11.22 -13.68
N VAL A 143 7.48 -10.30 -14.48
CA VAL A 143 7.32 -10.29 -15.93
C VAL A 143 8.56 -10.88 -16.58
N SER A 144 8.38 -11.90 -17.40
CA SER A 144 9.44 -12.48 -18.21
C SER A 144 9.56 -11.71 -19.52
N VAL A 145 10.71 -11.06 -19.75
CA VAL A 145 10.96 -10.24 -20.93
C VAL A 145 12.08 -10.84 -21.76
N ASN A 146 11.88 -10.92 -23.07
CA ASN A 146 12.88 -11.37 -24.03
C ASN A 146 13.55 -10.16 -24.67
N PHE A 147 14.80 -9.89 -24.28
CA PHE A 147 15.66 -8.91 -24.94
C PHE A 147 16.55 -9.60 -25.97
N LYS A 148 17.10 -8.87 -26.95
CA LYS A 148 18.10 -9.39 -27.92
C LYS A 148 19.24 -10.18 -27.27
N ARG A 149 19.72 -9.73 -26.12
CA ARG A 149 20.87 -10.33 -25.42
C ARG A 149 20.50 -11.38 -24.39
N GLY A 150 19.23 -11.75 -24.32
CA GLY A 150 18.76 -12.84 -23.49
C GLY A 150 17.50 -12.51 -22.70
N LYS A 151 16.90 -13.56 -22.18
CA LYS A 151 15.72 -13.49 -21.33
C LYS A 151 16.06 -12.93 -19.95
N LYS A 152 15.17 -12.10 -19.40
CA LYS A 152 15.25 -11.55 -18.04
C LYS A 152 13.89 -11.66 -17.34
N GLU A 153 13.91 -11.63 -16.01
CA GLU A 153 12.72 -11.54 -15.18
C GLU A 153 12.70 -10.20 -14.44
N LEU A 154 11.64 -9.44 -14.58
CA LEU A 154 11.45 -8.14 -13.94
C LEU A 154 10.42 -8.29 -12.82
N ASP A 155 10.82 -8.02 -11.58
CA ASP A 155 9.90 -7.83 -10.45
C ASP A 155 9.46 -6.37 -10.45
N VAL A 156 8.22 -6.12 -10.86
CA VAL A 156 7.64 -4.80 -11.16
C VAL A 156 6.31 -4.62 -10.45
N ASN A 157 5.89 -3.37 -10.27
CA ASN A 157 4.51 -3.07 -9.89
C ASN A 157 3.53 -3.53 -10.99
N PHE A 158 2.29 -3.83 -10.62
CA PHE A 158 1.29 -4.28 -11.60
C PHE A 158 0.98 -3.26 -12.69
N LEU A 159 0.96 -1.96 -12.36
CA LEU A 159 0.78 -0.90 -13.35
C LEU A 159 1.96 -0.88 -14.35
N GLU A 160 3.18 -1.09 -13.87
CA GLU A 160 4.36 -1.23 -14.73
C GLU A 160 4.27 -2.48 -15.61
N ALA A 161 3.75 -3.60 -15.09
CA ALA A 161 3.56 -4.84 -15.85
C ALA A 161 2.56 -4.69 -17.01
N ILE A 162 1.41 -4.06 -16.79
CA ILE A 162 0.41 -3.86 -17.86
C ILE A 162 0.85 -2.81 -18.89
N ILE A 163 1.72 -1.86 -18.52
CA ILE A 163 2.37 -0.96 -19.47
C ILE A 163 3.32 -1.76 -20.36
N LEU A 164 4.15 -2.63 -19.79
CA LEU A 164 5.06 -3.50 -20.55
C LEU A 164 4.30 -4.44 -21.49
N ASP A 165 3.13 -4.93 -21.08
CA ASP A 165 2.28 -5.80 -21.91
C ASP A 165 1.82 -5.12 -23.22
N GLN A 166 1.68 -3.79 -23.24
CA GLN A 166 1.34 -3.04 -24.46
C GLN A 166 2.41 -3.20 -25.56
N PHE A 167 3.66 -3.41 -25.16
CA PHE A 167 4.79 -3.54 -26.09
C PHE A 167 4.94 -4.95 -26.69
N ASN A 168 4.05 -5.89 -26.34
CA ASN A 168 4.01 -7.19 -27.02
C ASN A 168 3.57 -7.07 -28.50
N ASN A 169 2.76 -6.05 -28.82
CA ASN A 169 2.23 -5.82 -30.16
C ASN A 169 2.77 -4.52 -30.82
N LEU A 170 3.48 -3.69 -30.06
CA LEU A 170 3.92 -2.35 -30.47
C LEU A 170 5.37 -2.14 -30.05
N ASN A 171 6.21 -1.57 -30.93
CA ASN A 171 7.58 -1.22 -30.57
C ASN A 171 7.67 0.17 -29.92
N THR A 172 6.85 1.11 -30.41
CA THR A 172 6.77 2.50 -29.94
C THR A 172 5.31 2.90 -29.82
N THR A 173 4.97 3.68 -28.79
CA THR A 173 3.64 4.23 -28.56
C THR A 173 3.74 5.58 -27.83
N THR A 174 2.67 6.36 -27.82
CA THR A 174 2.64 7.63 -27.06
C THR A 174 2.08 7.42 -25.66
N VAL A 175 2.41 8.32 -24.73
CA VAL A 175 1.82 8.31 -23.37
C VAL A 175 0.29 8.41 -23.42
N SER A 176 -0.26 9.21 -24.35
CA SER A 176 -1.70 9.32 -24.57
C SER A 176 -2.31 7.98 -24.99
N ASP A 177 -1.67 7.24 -25.89
CA ASP A 177 -2.18 5.95 -26.35
C ASP A 177 -2.14 4.89 -25.25
N ILE A 178 -1.10 4.89 -24.39
CA ILE A 178 -1.04 4.03 -23.21
C ILE A 178 -2.20 4.34 -22.26
N SER A 179 -2.44 5.63 -21.97
CA SER A 179 -3.55 6.09 -21.13
C SER A 179 -4.91 5.64 -21.69
N ASN A 180 -5.11 5.78 -23.01
CA ASN A 180 -6.31 5.32 -23.70
C ASN A 180 -6.48 3.79 -23.62
N ALA A 181 -5.42 3.03 -23.91
CA ALA A 181 -5.45 1.57 -23.89
C ALA A 181 -5.75 1.00 -22.50
N LEU A 182 -5.22 1.64 -21.46
CA LEU A 182 -5.43 1.27 -20.06
C LEU A 182 -6.71 1.88 -19.45
N ASN A 183 -7.41 2.77 -20.16
CA ASN A 183 -8.61 3.48 -19.69
C ASN A 183 -8.35 4.36 -18.44
N ILE A 184 -7.20 5.05 -18.40
CA ILE A 184 -6.76 5.89 -17.28
C ILE A 184 -6.87 7.37 -17.67
N PHE A 185 -7.89 8.07 -17.17
CA PHE A 185 -8.16 9.49 -17.52
C PHE A 185 -8.20 10.45 -16.34
N ASN A 186 -8.36 9.92 -15.13
CA ASN A 186 -8.37 10.72 -13.90
C ASN A 186 -6.98 11.34 -13.67
N PRO A 187 -6.88 12.65 -13.35
CA PRO A 187 -5.62 13.31 -13.02
C PRO A 187 -4.76 12.58 -11.97
N ASP A 188 -5.36 12.04 -10.92
CA ASP A 188 -4.66 11.30 -9.88
C ASP A 188 -4.04 10.00 -10.44
N ASP A 189 -4.81 9.24 -11.21
CA ASP A 189 -4.36 7.96 -11.78
C ASP A 189 -3.36 8.18 -12.94
N LEU A 190 -3.48 9.30 -13.66
CA LEU A 190 -2.50 9.74 -14.65
C LEU A 190 -1.16 10.08 -14.00
N ALA A 191 -1.15 10.65 -12.80
CA ALA A 191 0.08 10.88 -12.05
C ALA A 191 0.78 9.56 -11.70
N ASP A 192 0.01 8.54 -11.33
CA ASP A 192 0.54 7.19 -11.06
C ASP A 192 1.04 6.49 -12.33
N LEU A 193 0.33 6.64 -13.45
CA LEU A 193 0.78 6.17 -14.77
C LEU A 193 2.10 6.82 -15.17
N ASN A 194 2.19 8.15 -15.04
CA ASN A 194 3.40 8.90 -15.37
C ASN A 194 4.59 8.44 -14.50
N ALA A 195 4.36 8.24 -13.20
CA ALA A 195 5.40 7.73 -12.30
C ALA A 195 5.86 6.31 -12.68
N ALA A 196 4.94 5.43 -13.11
CA ALA A 196 5.28 4.09 -13.60
C ALA A 196 6.10 4.16 -14.90
N ILE A 197 5.71 5.02 -15.86
CA ILE A 197 6.47 5.24 -17.10
C ILE A 197 7.88 5.77 -16.81
N LEU A 198 8.01 6.77 -15.93
CA LEU A 198 9.34 7.28 -15.52
C LEU A 198 10.17 6.20 -14.83
N THR A 199 9.54 5.32 -14.05
CA THR A 199 10.25 4.20 -13.42
C THR A 199 10.87 3.28 -14.45
N LEU A 200 10.12 2.96 -15.51
CA LEU A 200 10.58 2.08 -16.58
C LEU A 200 11.54 2.75 -17.57
N ALA A 201 11.40 4.06 -17.81
CA ALA A 201 12.15 4.80 -18.83
C ALA A 201 13.36 5.58 -18.30
N CYS A 202 13.23 6.15 -17.11
CA CYS A 202 14.22 7.05 -16.50
C CYS A 202 14.81 6.53 -15.18
N GLY A 203 14.33 5.39 -14.70
CA GLY A 203 14.86 4.74 -13.51
C GLY A 203 16.26 4.15 -13.70
N ASN A 204 16.73 3.42 -12.68
CA ASN A 204 18.04 2.75 -12.70
C ASN A 204 18.18 1.75 -13.86
N PHE A 205 17.06 1.17 -14.28
CA PHE A 205 16.98 0.22 -15.38
C PHE A 205 16.07 0.80 -16.46
N LYS A 206 16.67 1.29 -17.54
CA LYS A 206 15.95 1.85 -18.70
C LYS A 206 15.37 0.74 -19.57
N ILE A 207 14.30 0.11 -19.10
CA ILE A 207 13.57 -0.94 -19.83
C ILE A 207 12.82 -0.33 -21.02
N LEU A 208 12.34 0.90 -20.85
CA LEU A 208 11.78 1.72 -21.92
C LEU A 208 12.72 2.89 -22.21
N LEU A 209 12.57 3.48 -23.40
CA LEU A 209 13.20 4.73 -23.81
C LEU A 209 12.10 5.76 -24.01
N LYS A 210 12.35 7.00 -23.59
CA LYS A 210 11.38 8.10 -23.69
C LYS A 210 11.97 9.21 -24.55
N GLU A 211 11.21 9.68 -25.53
CA GLU A 211 11.54 10.84 -26.35
C GLU A 211 10.47 11.93 -26.19
N PRO A 212 10.83 13.17 -25.80
CA PRO A 212 12.17 13.64 -25.43
C PRO A 212 12.64 13.08 -24.08
N GLU A 213 13.97 12.94 -23.92
CA GLU A 213 14.55 12.53 -22.64
C GLU A 213 14.27 13.56 -21.54
N GLY A 214 13.90 13.10 -20.36
CA GLY A 214 13.69 13.95 -19.19
C GLY A 214 12.60 13.44 -18.25
N LEU A 215 12.51 14.09 -17.09
CA LEU A 215 11.59 13.70 -16.01
C LEU A 215 10.17 14.24 -16.19
N LYS A 216 9.96 15.16 -17.14
CA LYS A 216 8.63 15.65 -17.46
C LYS A 216 7.98 14.69 -18.45
N ILE A 217 6.74 14.31 -18.17
CA ILE A 217 5.91 13.56 -19.09
C ILE A 217 4.85 14.48 -19.69
N THR A 218 4.76 14.45 -21.01
CA THR A 218 3.64 15.01 -21.77
C THR A 218 2.87 13.90 -22.49
N PRO A 219 1.58 14.09 -22.79
CA PRO A 219 0.78 13.08 -23.50
C PRO A 219 1.34 12.71 -24.88
N THR A 220 2.10 13.61 -25.50
CA THR A 220 2.71 13.44 -26.83
C THR A 220 4.09 12.79 -26.78
N ASP A 221 4.63 12.54 -25.59
CA ASP A 221 5.94 11.88 -25.47
C ASP A 221 5.85 10.46 -26.02
N GLU A 222 6.87 10.08 -26.79
CA GLU A 222 7.00 8.74 -27.34
C GLU A 222 7.76 7.85 -26.36
N VAL A 223 7.28 6.62 -26.23
CA VAL A 223 7.87 5.59 -25.39
C VAL A 223 8.14 4.37 -26.25
N THR A 224 9.38 3.90 -26.24
CA THR A 224 9.87 2.77 -27.06
C THR A 224 10.44 1.67 -26.18
N PHE A 225 10.21 0.41 -26.55
CA PHE A 225 10.82 -0.71 -25.84
C PHE A 225 12.34 -0.80 -26.09
N ASN A 226 13.15 -0.87 -25.03
CA ASN A 226 14.60 -0.95 -25.12
C ASN A 226 15.08 -2.39 -25.31
N ASP A 227 15.01 -2.89 -26.54
CA ASP A 227 15.42 -4.27 -26.87
C ASP A 227 16.93 -4.53 -26.67
N ASP A 228 17.75 -3.48 -26.66
CA ASP A 228 19.20 -3.55 -26.45
C ASP A 228 19.61 -3.49 -24.96
N PHE A 229 18.64 -3.46 -24.04
CA PHE A 229 18.85 -3.42 -22.60
C PHE A 229 19.76 -4.55 -22.10
N GLN A 230 20.62 -4.20 -21.13
CA GLN A 230 21.61 -5.11 -20.56
C GLN A 230 21.66 -5.00 -19.05
N ASN A 231 21.78 -6.17 -18.43
CA ASN A 231 22.09 -6.30 -17.02
C ASN A 231 22.78 -7.65 -16.76
N GLU A 232 23.67 -7.71 -15.78
CA GLU A 232 24.30 -8.96 -15.36
C GLU A 232 23.29 -9.88 -14.67
N MET A 233 22.38 -9.31 -13.88
CA MET A 233 21.37 -10.07 -13.15
C MET A 233 20.30 -10.62 -14.09
N PHE A 234 19.92 -11.88 -13.91
CA PHE A 234 18.78 -12.48 -14.62
C PHE A 234 17.44 -11.94 -14.11
N ARG A 235 17.30 -11.87 -12.78
CA ARG A 235 16.12 -11.34 -12.11
C ARG A 235 16.43 -9.95 -11.55
N ILE A 236 15.64 -8.96 -11.96
CA ILE A 236 15.88 -7.54 -11.69
C ILE A 236 14.65 -7.03 -10.94
N LYS A 237 14.85 -6.47 -9.75
CA LYS A 237 13.79 -5.76 -9.03
C LYS A 237 13.76 -4.30 -9.46
N ILE A 238 12.67 -3.91 -10.09
CA ILE A 238 12.41 -2.53 -10.45
C ILE A 238 11.84 -1.84 -9.22
N ILE A 239 12.57 -0.85 -8.72
CA ILE A 239 12.15 -0.04 -7.59
C ILE A 239 11.55 1.24 -8.17
N ARG A 240 10.34 1.59 -7.71
CA ARG A 240 9.63 2.79 -8.15
C ARG A 240 10.55 4.01 -8.10
N PHE A 241 10.70 4.65 -9.24
CA PHE A 241 11.49 5.86 -9.37
C PHE A 241 10.73 6.99 -8.68
N SER A 242 11.27 7.41 -7.54
CA SER A 242 10.76 8.57 -6.83
C SER A 242 11.52 9.78 -7.36
N VAL A 243 10.90 10.61 -8.20
CA VAL A 243 11.24 12.03 -8.18
C VAL A 243 10.80 12.44 -6.80
N THR A 244 11.73 12.65 -5.87
CA THR A 244 11.39 13.23 -4.57
C THR A 244 10.57 14.47 -4.88
N PRO A 245 9.26 14.50 -4.56
CA PRO A 245 8.64 15.78 -4.38
C PRO A 245 9.48 16.41 -3.27
N GLU A 246 9.87 17.67 -3.42
CA GLU A 246 10.21 18.47 -2.26
C GLU A 246 9.18 18.11 -1.21
N VAL A 247 9.64 17.57 -0.07
CA VAL A 247 8.78 17.26 1.05
C VAL A 247 8.09 18.57 1.34
N SER A 248 6.87 18.74 0.84
CA SER A 248 6.06 19.87 1.20
C SER A 248 5.96 19.73 2.70
N THR A 249 6.54 20.71 3.37
CA THR A 249 6.63 20.86 4.81
C THR A 249 5.26 21.07 5.45
N ASP A 250 4.21 20.49 4.89
CA ASP A 250 2.89 20.44 5.51
C ASP A 250 2.85 19.25 6.46
N SER A 251 3.38 19.54 7.64
CA SER A 251 3.12 18.91 8.93
C SER A 251 1.63 18.93 9.29
N LYS A 252 0.77 18.38 8.43
CA LYS A 252 -0.65 18.16 8.72
C LYS A 252 -0.89 16.67 8.68
N ALA A 253 -1.27 16.11 9.84
CA ALA A 253 -1.75 14.74 9.92
C ALA A 253 -2.84 14.53 8.85
N SER A 254 -2.93 13.32 8.28
CA SER A 254 -3.89 13.11 7.20
C SER A 254 -5.31 13.40 7.71
N PRO A 255 -6.24 13.89 6.88
CA PRO A 255 -7.64 14.12 7.29
C PRO A 255 -8.28 12.87 7.94
N ILE A 256 -7.80 11.68 7.56
CA ILE A 256 -8.20 10.38 8.11
C ILE A 256 -7.73 10.25 9.57
N ASP A 257 -6.53 10.71 9.90
CA ASP A 257 -5.99 10.66 11.27
C ASP A 257 -6.78 11.56 12.22
N TYR A 258 -7.19 12.74 11.75
CA TYR A 258 -8.09 13.63 12.49
C TYR A 258 -9.46 13.00 12.73
N LEU A 259 -10.01 12.32 11.72
CA LEU A 259 -11.30 11.66 11.82
C LEU A 259 -11.24 10.46 12.80
N GLU A 260 -10.21 9.61 12.71
CA GLU A 260 -10.00 8.50 13.64
C GLU A 260 -9.86 9.02 15.10
N GLN A 261 -9.12 10.12 15.30
CA GLN A 261 -9.01 10.77 16.61
C GLN A 261 -10.37 11.29 17.11
N GLN A 262 -11.16 11.93 16.26
CA GLN A 262 -12.50 12.39 16.62
C GLN A 262 -13.42 11.23 17.01
N THR A 263 -13.45 10.16 16.23
CA THR A 263 -14.27 8.98 16.53
C THR A 263 -13.86 8.32 17.85
N ARG A 264 -12.57 8.27 18.17
CA ARG A 264 -12.06 7.74 19.45
C ARG A 264 -12.46 8.63 20.63
N ILE A 265 -12.35 9.95 20.48
CA ILE A 265 -12.80 10.88 21.53
C ILE A 265 -14.30 10.72 21.77
N GLN A 266 -15.09 10.66 20.68
CA GLN A 266 -16.53 10.45 20.76
C GLN A 266 -16.88 9.12 21.45
N SER A 267 -16.17 8.03 21.16
CA SER A 267 -16.43 6.72 21.78
C SER A 267 -16.11 6.71 23.28
N ILE A 268 -15.03 7.37 23.72
CA ILE A 268 -14.69 7.54 25.14
C ILE A 268 -15.76 8.36 25.86
N ILE A 269 -16.21 9.46 25.25
CA ILE A 269 -17.26 10.31 25.81
C ILE A 269 -18.56 9.50 25.98
N VAL A 270 -18.99 8.79 24.93
CA VAL A 270 -20.21 7.97 24.95
C VAL A 270 -20.11 6.86 26.01
N PHE A 271 -18.95 6.21 26.14
CA PHE A 271 -18.70 5.19 27.16
C PHE A 271 -18.90 5.74 28.58
N HIS A 272 -18.29 6.88 28.91
CA HIS A 272 -18.39 7.48 30.23
C HIS A 272 -19.77 8.06 30.53
N ILE A 273 -20.42 8.70 29.53
CA ILE A 273 -21.78 9.22 29.66
C ILE A 273 -22.77 8.08 29.91
N LYS A 274 -22.67 6.97 29.18
CA LYS A 274 -23.54 5.78 29.39
C LYS A 274 -23.34 5.16 30.77
N LYS A 275 -22.12 5.13 31.29
CA LYS A 275 -21.79 4.51 32.58
C LYS A 275 -22.23 5.36 33.78
N ARG A 276 -22.18 6.69 33.67
CA ARG A 276 -22.37 7.59 34.83
C ARG A 276 -23.64 8.45 34.78
N LYS A 277 -24.41 8.43 33.67
CA LYS A 277 -25.73 9.09 33.44
C LYS A 277 -25.79 10.62 33.62
N ARG A 278 -24.97 11.23 34.50
CA ARG A 278 -24.76 12.67 34.64
C ARG A 278 -23.28 12.93 34.91
N LEU A 279 -22.66 13.70 34.03
CA LEU A 279 -21.28 14.16 34.17
C LEU A 279 -21.24 15.63 33.75
N THR A 280 -20.48 16.44 34.48
CA THR A 280 -20.21 17.83 34.10
C THR A 280 -19.16 17.90 32.99
N ILE A 281 -19.13 19.00 32.24
CA ILE A 281 -18.14 19.22 31.16
C ILE A 281 -16.72 19.06 31.70
N ARG A 282 -16.43 19.58 32.90
CA ARG A 282 -15.11 19.42 33.55
C ARG A 282 -14.78 17.96 33.83
N GLU A 283 -15.69 17.19 34.41
CA GLU A 283 -15.46 15.76 34.68
C GLU A 283 -15.27 14.94 33.40
N ILE A 284 -16.03 15.24 32.32
CA ILE A 284 -15.82 14.59 31.01
C ILE A 284 -14.44 14.96 30.47
N THR A 285 -14.07 16.23 30.56
CA THR A 285 -12.76 16.71 30.10
C THR A 285 -11.64 16.03 30.88
N ASP A 286 -11.75 15.94 32.21
CA ASP A 286 -10.77 15.29 33.09
C ASP A 286 -10.72 13.78 32.89
N LEU A 287 -11.82 13.12 32.51
CA LEU A 287 -11.85 11.69 32.17
C LEU A 287 -11.24 11.43 30.79
N VAL A 288 -11.52 12.29 29.80
CA VAL A 288 -10.91 12.22 28.47
C VAL A 288 -9.41 12.57 28.56
N ILE A 289 -9.01 13.50 29.41
CA ILE A 289 -7.61 13.84 29.69
C ILE A 289 -6.94 12.75 30.54
N GLY A 290 -7.60 12.22 31.56
CA GLY A 290 -7.07 11.18 32.44
C GLY A 290 -6.90 9.81 31.77
N SER A 291 -7.74 9.50 30.78
CA SER A 291 -7.55 8.36 29.86
C SER A 291 -6.50 8.63 28.78
N LYS A 292 -6.13 9.90 28.56
CA LYS A 292 -5.04 10.35 27.69
C LYS A 292 -3.81 10.75 28.53
N LYS A 293 -3.05 9.77 29.03
CA LYS A 293 -1.62 10.03 29.30
C LYS A 293 -0.87 10.18 27.98
N CYS A 294 -0.97 11.37 27.38
CA CYS A 294 0.03 12.13 26.60
C CYS A 294 -0.66 13.09 25.62
N ILE A 295 -0.08 14.29 25.52
CA ILE A 295 -0.23 15.33 24.48
C ILE A 295 -1.39 16.32 24.69
N ALA A 296 -1.00 17.53 25.09
CA ALA A 296 -1.81 18.73 25.02
C ALA A 296 -1.92 19.24 23.57
N THR A 297 -3.09 19.73 23.19
CA THR A 297 -3.29 20.53 21.98
C THR A 297 -4.07 21.79 22.34
N VAL A 298 -3.54 22.91 21.90
CA VAL A 298 -4.01 24.29 22.09
C VAL A 298 -5.43 24.45 21.54
N ILE A 299 -6.33 25.02 22.34
CA ILE A 299 -7.63 25.52 21.88
C ILE A 299 -7.47 27.02 21.61
N THR A 300 -7.51 27.40 20.33
CA THR A 300 -7.61 28.79 19.91
C THR A 300 -9.04 29.27 20.17
N ILE A 301 -9.19 30.29 21.01
CA ILE A 301 -10.46 30.97 21.27
C ILE A 301 -10.64 32.00 20.15
N PHE A 302 -11.71 31.88 19.36
CA PHE A 302 -12.30 33.02 18.65
C PHE A 302 -13.52 33.48 19.46
N SER A 303 -13.59 34.80 19.68
CA SER A 303 -14.62 35.52 20.44
C SER A 303 -16.03 35.24 19.95
#